data_AF-A0A9D2TBP8-F1
#
_entry.id   AF-A0A9D2TBP8-F1
#
_cell.length_a   1.000
_cell.length_b   1.000
_cell.length_c   1.000
_cell.angle_alpha   90.00
_cell.angle_beta   90.00
_cell.angle_gamma   90.00
#
_symmetry.space_group_name_H-M   'P 1'
#
loop_
_entity.id
_entity.type
_entity.pdbx_description
1 polymer ?
#
loop_
_entity_poly.entity_id
_entity_poly.type
_entity_poly.pdbx_seq_one_letter_code
_entity_poly.pdbx_strand_id
1 'polypeptide(L)'
;MRVVFMGTPDFAVGTLEELIKAGHQVAAVVTQTDKPKGRGKTLLPTPVKETAQKYGIPVYQPKKVREEAFTETLRDIAPDVIVVAAFGQIITREILDMPKYGCINVHASLLPAYRGAAPIQWAVINGEKESGVTIMQMDQGLDTGDMIDTVTVPLDPDETGGSLFDKLSEAGAKLCVKVLADLEAGKAVRMPQPKESTTAYAGMIDKKMGKIDWTKSAKQIEQLIRGLNPWPSAYTRLQGKNLKIWTAEITEENSKEAPGTVTQVLSDRFLVQTGAGMLQVLELQLEGKKRMDTAAFLRGAAVSQGEVLGKDTKDKTL
;
A
#
# COMPACT_ATOMS: atom_id res chain seq x y z
N MET A 1 -1.95 -25.18 -15.77
CA MET A 1 -2.40 -25.30 -14.35
C MET A 1 -3.81 -24.79 -14.08
N ARG A 2 -4.49 -25.46 -13.15
CA ARG A 2 -5.75 -25.09 -12.52
C ARG A 2 -5.48 -24.27 -11.25
N VAL A 3 -5.89 -23.00 -11.26
CA VAL A 3 -5.52 -22.01 -10.25
C VAL A 3 -6.75 -21.60 -9.43
N VAL A 4 -6.59 -21.52 -8.11
CA VAL A 4 -7.48 -20.72 -7.26
C VAL A 4 -6.76 -19.43 -6.91
N PHE A 5 -7.40 -18.29 -7.20
CA PHE A 5 -6.82 -16.98 -6.92
C PHE A 5 -7.46 -16.36 -5.67
N MET A 6 -6.67 -15.97 -4.69
CA MET A 6 -7.13 -15.29 -3.47
C MET A 6 -6.59 -13.86 -3.41
N GLY A 7 -7.46 -12.87 -3.52
CA GLY A 7 -7.06 -11.47 -3.50
C GLY A 7 -8.23 -10.53 -3.28
N THR A 8 -7.96 -9.25 -3.02
CA THR A 8 -9.04 -8.30 -2.68
C THR A 8 -8.89 -6.92 -3.32
N PRO A 9 -7.81 -6.15 -3.06
CA PRO A 9 -7.71 -4.77 -3.54
C PRO A 9 -7.28 -4.72 -5.01
N ASP A 10 -7.22 -3.51 -5.55
CA ASP A 10 -6.76 -3.22 -6.92
C ASP A 10 -5.37 -3.80 -7.22
N PHE A 11 -4.50 -3.94 -6.21
CA PHE A 11 -3.16 -4.54 -6.33
C PHE A 11 -3.20 -5.96 -6.90
N ALA A 12 -4.24 -6.71 -6.54
CA ALA A 12 -4.37 -8.12 -6.91
C ALA A 12 -5.02 -8.30 -8.29
N VAL A 13 -5.65 -7.25 -8.84
CA VAL A 13 -6.38 -7.33 -10.11
C VAL A 13 -5.43 -7.63 -11.26
N GLY A 14 -4.29 -6.94 -11.34
CA GLY A 14 -3.29 -7.16 -12.39
C GLY A 14 -2.82 -8.62 -12.44
N THR A 15 -2.52 -9.21 -11.27
CA THR A 15 -2.14 -10.62 -11.19
C THR A 15 -3.24 -11.54 -11.69
N LEU A 16 -4.49 -11.34 -11.28
CA LEU A 16 -5.62 -12.17 -11.76
C LEU A 16 -5.75 -12.09 -13.28
N GLU A 17 -5.69 -10.89 -13.85
CA GLU A 17 -5.82 -10.70 -15.31
C GLU A 17 -4.66 -11.34 -16.08
N GLU A 18 -3.42 -11.19 -15.61
CA GLU A 18 -2.26 -11.81 -16.27
C GLU A 18 -2.31 -13.34 -16.20
N LEU A 19 -2.80 -13.92 -15.10
CA LEU A 19 -3.01 -15.37 -15.01
C LEU A 19 -4.02 -15.87 -16.05
N ILE A 20 -5.11 -15.13 -16.26
CA ILE A 20 -6.13 -15.46 -17.26
C ILE A 20 -5.54 -15.34 -18.68
N LYS A 21 -4.84 -14.23 -18.98
CA LYS A 21 -4.21 -13.99 -20.28
C LYS A 21 -3.14 -15.04 -20.62
N ALA A 22 -2.40 -15.51 -19.61
CA ALA A 22 -1.41 -16.58 -19.76
C ALA A 22 -2.03 -17.96 -20.03
N GLY A 23 -3.37 -18.08 -20.04
CA GLY A 23 -4.08 -19.31 -20.36
C GLY A 23 -4.21 -20.29 -19.20
N HIS A 24 -3.94 -19.87 -17.95
CA HIS A 24 -4.21 -20.70 -16.79
C HIS A 24 -5.73 -20.84 -16.57
N GLN A 25 -6.17 -22.02 -16.12
CA GLN A 25 -7.57 -22.22 -15.75
C GLN A 25 -7.80 -21.66 -14.34
N VAL A 26 -8.22 -20.41 -14.24
CA VAL A 26 -8.65 -19.83 -12.95
C VAL A 26 -10.01 -20.42 -12.57
N ALA A 27 -10.00 -21.48 -11.76
CA ALA A 27 -11.18 -22.26 -11.42
C ALA A 27 -12.10 -21.55 -10.42
N ALA A 28 -11.52 -20.73 -9.54
CA ALA A 28 -12.26 -19.90 -8.60
C ALA A 28 -11.45 -18.69 -8.15
N VAL A 29 -12.16 -17.64 -7.77
CA VAL A 29 -11.63 -16.46 -7.11
C VAL A 29 -12.19 -16.38 -5.69
N VAL A 30 -11.33 -16.14 -4.71
CA VAL A 30 -11.68 -15.95 -3.30
C VAL A 30 -11.31 -14.53 -2.91
N THR A 31 -12.27 -13.79 -2.35
CA THR A 31 -12.04 -12.40 -1.95
C THR A 31 -12.79 -12.08 -0.66
N GLN A 32 -12.40 -11.00 0.01
CA GLN A 32 -13.12 -10.52 1.19
C GLN A 32 -14.58 -10.20 0.85
N THR A 33 -15.45 -10.28 1.86
CA THR A 33 -16.85 -9.86 1.72
C THR A 33 -16.94 -8.39 1.33
N ASP A 34 -17.97 -8.04 0.55
CA ASP A 34 -18.23 -6.67 0.13
C ASP A 34 -18.30 -5.72 1.34
N LYS A 35 -17.66 -4.56 1.24
CA LYS A 35 -17.62 -3.57 2.32
C LYS A 35 -18.42 -2.33 1.91
N PRO A 36 -19.11 -1.68 2.87
CA PRO A 36 -19.75 -0.41 2.60
C PRO A 36 -18.69 0.64 2.26
N LYS A 37 -18.84 1.34 1.14
CA LYS A 37 -17.91 2.39 0.69
C LYS A 37 -18.68 3.69 0.42
N GLY A 38 -18.05 4.82 0.75
CA GLY A 38 -18.66 6.15 0.61
C GLY A 38 -19.70 6.49 1.68
N ARG A 39 -20.30 7.68 1.57
CA ARG A 39 -21.26 8.21 2.56
C ARG A 39 -22.61 7.49 2.55
N GLY A 40 -23.00 6.89 1.43
CA GLY A 40 -24.27 6.17 1.26
C GLY A 40 -24.28 4.72 1.78
N LYS A 41 -23.14 4.20 2.27
CA LYS A 41 -22.96 2.81 2.75
C LYS A 41 -23.39 1.70 1.77
N THR A 42 -23.49 1.99 0.48
CA THR A 42 -23.71 0.96 -0.54
C THR A 42 -22.59 -0.07 -0.46
N LEU A 43 -22.96 -1.35 -0.39
CA LEU A 43 -22.00 -2.44 -0.47
C LEU A 43 -21.41 -2.43 -1.88
N LEU A 44 -20.11 -2.13 -1.96
CA LEU A 44 -19.39 -2.22 -3.22
C LEU A 44 -18.65 -3.55 -3.28
N PRO A 45 -18.72 -4.26 -4.41
CA PRO A 45 -17.89 -5.44 -4.64
C PRO A 45 -16.41 -5.06 -4.54
N THR A 46 -15.59 -6.05 -4.20
CA THR A 46 -14.14 -5.87 -4.23
C THR A 46 -13.66 -5.76 -5.68
N PRO A 47 -12.56 -5.03 -5.96
CA PRO A 47 -12.00 -4.96 -7.32
C PRO A 47 -11.73 -6.34 -7.96
N VAL A 48 -11.25 -7.29 -7.15
CA VAL A 48 -11.04 -8.68 -7.59
C VAL A 48 -12.36 -9.40 -7.91
N LYS A 49 -13.43 -9.18 -7.13
CA LYS A 49 -14.76 -9.72 -7.42
C LYS A 49 -15.31 -9.19 -8.74
N GLU A 50 -15.25 -7.88 -8.95
CA GLU A 50 -15.73 -7.26 -10.20
C GLU A 50 -14.98 -7.83 -11.41
N THR A 51 -13.67 -7.99 -11.29
CA THR A 51 -12.83 -8.57 -12.35
C THR A 51 -13.21 -10.02 -12.63
N ALA A 52 -13.28 -10.86 -11.60
CA ALA A 52 -13.67 -12.27 -11.75
C ALA A 52 -15.03 -12.43 -12.43
N GLN A 53 -16.02 -11.59 -12.07
CA GLN A 53 -17.35 -11.60 -12.68
C GLN A 53 -17.32 -11.25 -14.17
N LYS A 54 -16.48 -10.28 -14.59
CA LYS A 54 -16.30 -9.94 -16.02
C LYS A 54 -15.80 -11.12 -16.85
N TYR A 55 -14.95 -11.97 -16.27
CA TYR A 55 -14.41 -13.16 -16.93
C TYR A 55 -15.26 -14.43 -16.69
N GLY A 56 -16.40 -14.32 -16.00
CA GLY A 56 -17.29 -15.45 -15.72
C GLY A 56 -16.71 -16.47 -14.74
N ILE A 57 -15.76 -16.07 -13.90
CA ILE A 57 -15.08 -16.95 -12.93
C ILE A 57 -15.91 -17.02 -11.64
N PRO A 58 -16.16 -18.22 -11.06
CA PRO A 58 -16.84 -18.37 -9.78
C PRO A 58 -16.15 -17.58 -8.66
N VAL A 59 -16.94 -16.82 -7.89
CA VAL A 59 -16.44 -16.01 -6.76
C VAL A 59 -16.95 -16.54 -5.43
N TYR A 60 -16.04 -16.73 -4.48
CA TYR A 60 -16.32 -17.12 -3.11
C TYR A 60 -15.91 -16.01 -2.14
N GLN A 61 -16.77 -15.72 -1.16
CA GLN A 61 -16.52 -14.70 -0.13
C GLN A 61 -16.76 -15.25 1.28
N PRO A 62 -16.03 -16.29 1.70
CA PRO A 62 -16.17 -16.83 3.04
C PRO A 62 -15.77 -15.76 4.08
N LYS A 63 -16.49 -15.73 5.21
CA LYS A 63 -16.08 -14.87 6.33
C LYS A 63 -14.70 -15.27 6.84
N LYS A 64 -14.41 -16.57 6.85
CA LYS A 64 -13.09 -17.13 7.13
C LYS A 64 -12.84 -18.33 6.22
N VAL A 65 -11.74 -18.33 5.47
CA VAL A 65 -11.38 -19.45 4.57
C VAL A 65 -11.14 -20.77 5.30
N ARG A 66 -10.86 -20.73 6.60
CA ARG A 66 -10.67 -21.91 7.45
C ARG A 66 -11.96 -22.60 7.87
N GLU A 67 -13.13 -22.10 7.46
CA GLU A 67 -14.40 -22.74 7.76
C GLU A 67 -14.53 -24.03 6.95
N GLU A 68 -14.91 -25.12 7.61
CA GLU A 68 -14.94 -26.48 7.04
C GLU A 68 -15.73 -26.56 5.73
N ALA A 69 -16.90 -25.90 5.67
CA ALA A 69 -17.71 -25.85 4.45
C ALA A 69 -16.94 -25.25 3.25
N PHE A 70 -16.07 -24.27 3.49
CA PHE A 70 -15.26 -23.68 2.43
C PHE A 70 -14.01 -24.51 2.13
N THR A 71 -13.40 -25.15 3.13
CA THR A 71 -12.27 -26.07 2.87
C THR A 71 -12.70 -27.27 2.03
N GLU A 72 -13.91 -27.83 2.25
CA GLU A 72 -14.46 -28.87 1.36
C GLU A 72 -14.66 -28.35 -0.07
N THR A 73 -15.19 -27.13 -0.22
CA THR A 73 -15.34 -26.50 -1.53
C THR A 73 -13.98 -26.38 -2.25
N LEU A 74 -12.92 -26.00 -1.53
CA LEU A 74 -11.56 -25.94 -2.10
C LEU A 74 -11.04 -27.31 -2.51
N ARG A 75 -11.34 -28.38 -1.75
CA ARG A 75 -10.97 -29.76 -2.12
C ARG A 75 -11.68 -30.21 -3.38
N ASP A 76 -12.97 -29.92 -3.51
CA ASP A 76 -13.76 -30.24 -4.71
C ASP A 76 -13.26 -29.47 -5.94
N ILE A 77 -12.82 -28.22 -5.75
CA ILE A 77 -12.20 -27.44 -6.83
C ILE A 77 -10.90 -28.12 -7.29
N ALA A 78 -10.16 -28.78 -6.41
CA ALA A 78 -8.89 -29.46 -6.68
C ALA A 78 -7.86 -28.57 -7.42
N PRO A 79 -7.42 -27.45 -6.83
CA PRO A 79 -6.41 -26.59 -7.45
C PRO A 79 -5.04 -27.26 -7.53
N ASP A 80 -4.32 -27.03 -8.63
CA ASP A 80 -2.90 -27.35 -8.72
C ASP A 80 -2.07 -26.41 -7.82
N VAL A 81 -2.47 -25.14 -7.77
CA VAL A 81 -1.82 -24.07 -7.01
C VAL A 81 -2.86 -23.04 -6.53
N ILE A 82 -2.62 -22.47 -5.36
CA ILE A 82 -3.34 -21.29 -4.88
C ILE A 82 -2.40 -20.09 -5.00
N VAL A 83 -2.82 -19.06 -5.72
CA VAL A 83 -2.09 -17.78 -5.83
C VAL A 83 -2.76 -16.76 -4.93
N VAL A 84 -2.00 -16.19 -4.01
CA VAL A 84 -2.46 -15.19 -3.05
C VAL A 84 -1.84 -13.84 -3.37
N ALA A 85 -2.64 -12.78 -3.38
CA ALA A 85 -2.18 -11.40 -3.52
C ALA A 85 -3.07 -10.48 -2.68
N ALA A 86 -2.52 -9.90 -1.60
CA ALA A 86 -3.23 -8.95 -0.74
C ALA A 86 -4.64 -9.41 -0.28
N PHE A 87 -4.77 -10.66 0.16
CA PHE A 87 -6.06 -11.28 0.50
C PHE A 87 -6.59 -10.90 1.90
N GLY A 88 -5.70 -10.78 2.89
CA GLY A 88 -6.05 -10.30 4.24
C GLY A 88 -6.80 -11.30 5.14
N GLN A 89 -6.78 -12.60 4.82
CA GLN A 89 -7.15 -13.66 5.77
C GLN A 89 -5.97 -14.61 6.00
N ILE A 90 -5.93 -15.23 7.17
CA ILE A 90 -4.94 -16.25 7.49
C ILE A 90 -5.32 -17.55 6.79
N ILE A 91 -4.38 -18.11 6.03
CA ILE A 91 -4.51 -19.41 5.37
C ILE A 91 -3.97 -20.48 6.33
N THR A 92 -4.78 -21.50 6.63
CA THR A 92 -4.38 -22.58 7.54
C THR A 92 -3.45 -23.56 6.84
N ARG A 93 -2.66 -24.30 7.63
CA ARG A 93 -1.77 -25.35 7.11
C ARG A 93 -2.50 -26.38 6.24
N GLU A 94 -3.72 -26.73 6.62
CA GLU A 94 -4.59 -27.59 5.81
C GLU A 94 -4.79 -27.08 4.37
N ILE A 95 -5.01 -25.78 4.20
CA ILE A 95 -5.15 -25.16 2.86
C ILE A 95 -3.78 -24.99 2.20
N LEU A 96 -2.74 -24.65 2.96
CA LEU A 96 -1.36 -24.50 2.44
C LEU A 96 -0.85 -25.79 1.80
N ASP A 97 -1.14 -26.92 2.43
CA ASP A 97 -0.67 -28.25 2.03
C ASP A 97 -1.60 -28.93 1.01
N MET A 98 -2.74 -28.30 0.64
CA MET A 98 -3.77 -28.90 -0.22
C MET A 98 -3.38 -28.96 -1.72
N PRO A 99 -2.93 -27.87 -2.37
CA PRO A 99 -2.58 -27.91 -3.79
C PRO A 99 -1.24 -28.61 -4.01
N LYS A 100 -1.08 -29.27 -5.17
CA LYS A 100 0.18 -29.94 -5.56
C LYS A 100 1.40 -29.03 -5.46
N TYR A 101 1.28 -27.78 -5.92
CA TYR A 101 2.33 -26.76 -5.87
C TYR A 101 2.18 -25.82 -4.65
N GLY A 102 1.28 -26.13 -3.73
CA GLY A 102 0.98 -25.36 -2.52
C GLY A 102 0.35 -23.99 -2.79
N CYS A 103 0.46 -23.11 -1.79
CA CYS A 103 0.06 -21.71 -1.87
C CYS A 103 1.25 -20.79 -2.07
N ILE A 104 1.24 -19.92 -3.07
CA ILE A 104 2.25 -18.88 -3.28
C ILE A 104 1.66 -17.49 -3.04
N ASN A 105 2.47 -16.56 -2.54
CA ASN A 105 2.07 -15.18 -2.32
C ASN A 105 2.85 -14.20 -3.20
N VAL A 106 2.15 -13.23 -3.78
CA VAL A 106 2.73 -12.06 -4.46
C VAL A 106 2.95 -10.97 -3.41
N HIS A 107 4.16 -10.90 -2.87
CA HIS A 107 4.51 -9.95 -1.80
C HIS A 107 5.21 -8.72 -2.33
N ALA A 108 4.72 -7.52 -2.00
CA ALA A 108 5.18 -6.26 -2.57
C ALA A 108 6.43 -5.66 -1.88
N SER A 109 7.42 -6.52 -1.59
CA SER A 109 8.77 -6.10 -1.20
C SER A 109 9.83 -7.12 -1.66
N LEU A 110 11.10 -6.74 -1.50
CA LEU A 110 12.24 -7.65 -1.59
C LEU A 110 12.44 -8.36 -0.25
N LEU A 111 11.85 -9.54 -0.08
CA LEU A 111 11.98 -10.31 1.16
C LEU A 111 13.46 -10.69 1.41
N PRO A 112 13.91 -10.76 2.67
CA PRO A 112 13.11 -10.68 3.91
C PRO A 112 12.76 -9.25 4.35
N ALA A 113 13.14 -8.20 3.63
CA ALA A 113 12.78 -6.83 3.99
C ALA A 113 11.27 -6.61 3.89
N TYR A 114 10.73 -5.78 4.79
CA TYR A 114 9.34 -5.33 4.79
C TYR A 114 8.30 -6.47 4.78
N ARG A 115 8.53 -7.55 5.56
CA ARG A 115 7.46 -8.51 5.90
C ARG A 115 6.27 -7.77 6.51
N GLY A 116 5.03 -8.18 6.22
CA GLY A 116 3.82 -7.64 6.83
C GLY A 116 2.88 -6.91 5.87
N ALA A 117 2.09 -6.00 6.43
CA ALA A 117 0.83 -5.54 5.84
C ALA A 117 0.96 -4.39 4.84
N ALA A 118 1.98 -3.52 4.96
CA ALA A 118 2.07 -2.30 4.15
C ALA A 118 3.49 -2.00 3.61
N PRO A 119 4.16 -2.97 2.97
CA PRO A 119 5.53 -2.80 2.50
C PRO A 119 5.72 -1.60 1.56
N ILE A 120 4.75 -1.35 0.68
CA ILE A 120 4.79 -0.29 -0.33
C ILE A 120 4.93 1.10 0.32
N GLN A 121 4.04 1.42 1.27
CA GLN A 121 4.07 2.71 1.95
C GLN A 121 5.34 2.85 2.78
N TRP A 122 5.75 1.80 3.49
CA TRP A 122 6.95 1.85 4.32
C TRP A 122 8.23 2.03 3.53
N ALA A 123 8.36 1.44 2.34
CA ALA A 123 9.51 1.66 1.46
C ALA A 123 9.67 3.15 1.10
N VAL A 124 8.56 3.82 0.76
CA VAL A 124 8.58 5.26 0.44
C VAL A 124 8.83 6.11 1.69
N ILE A 125 8.17 5.80 2.82
CA ILE A 125 8.32 6.53 4.09
C ILE A 125 9.76 6.46 4.61
N ASN A 126 10.42 5.31 4.45
CA ASN A 126 11.80 5.12 4.89
C ASN A 126 12.82 5.67 3.88
N GLY A 127 12.38 6.12 2.70
CA GLY A 127 13.25 6.70 1.69
C GLY A 127 14.12 5.69 0.97
N GLU A 128 13.60 4.48 0.75
CA GLU A 128 14.29 3.48 -0.03
C GLU A 128 14.54 3.97 -1.47
N LYS A 129 15.63 3.50 -2.07
CA LYS A 129 15.94 3.78 -3.49
C LYS A 129 15.38 2.73 -4.44
N GLU A 130 15.08 1.55 -3.90
CA GLU A 130 14.52 0.43 -4.62
C GLU A 130 13.59 -0.36 -3.71
N SER A 131 12.61 -0.99 -4.33
CA SER A 131 11.75 -2.00 -3.72
C SER A 131 11.62 -3.13 -4.73
N GLY A 132 10.59 -3.95 -4.62
CA GLY A 132 10.37 -5.02 -5.57
C GLY A 132 9.19 -5.89 -5.19
N VAL A 133 9.07 -7.00 -5.92
CA VAL A 133 8.11 -8.05 -5.62
C VAL A 133 8.87 -9.34 -5.40
N THR A 134 8.44 -10.10 -4.41
CA THR A 134 8.88 -11.47 -4.16
C THR A 134 7.70 -12.40 -4.31
N ILE A 135 7.85 -13.43 -5.13
CA ILE A 135 6.95 -14.59 -5.11
C ILE A 135 7.55 -15.60 -4.15
N MET A 136 6.81 -15.95 -3.09
CA MET A 136 7.26 -16.93 -2.10
C MET A 136 6.23 -18.03 -1.92
N GLN A 137 6.69 -19.19 -1.48
CA GLN A 137 5.83 -20.19 -0.87
C GLN A 137 5.28 -19.64 0.45
N MET A 138 4.00 -19.81 0.70
CA MET A 138 3.41 -19.47 1.99
C MET A 138 3.67 -20.58 3.01
N ASP A 139 3.96 -20.20 4.25
CA ASP A 139 4.04 -21.08 5.42
C ASP A 139 3.08 -20.58 6.52
N GLN A 140 3.21 -21.10 7.75
CA GLN A 140 2.38 -20.66 8.88
C GLN A 140 2.81 -19.30 9.46
N GLY A 141 4.00 -18.80 9.11
CA GLY A 141 4.49 -17.52 9.55
C GLY A 141 3.97 -16.37 8.69
N LEU A 142 4.23 -15.15 9.13
CA LEU A 142 3.86 -13.95 8.39
C LEU A 142 4.99 -13.58 7.43
N ASP A 143 4.81 -13.95 6.16
CA ASP A 143 5.74 -13.66 5.07
C ASP A 143 7.15 -14.25 5.28
N THR A 144 7.24 -15.44 5.88
CA THR A 144 8.51 -16.11 6.21
C THR A 144 8.89 -17.27 5.30
N GLY A 145 7.97 -17.74 4.46
CA GLY A 145 8.20 -18.92 3.63
C GLY A 145 9.24 -18.70 2.52
N ASP A 146 9.71 -19.81 1.95
CA ASP A 146 10.81 -19.81 0.99
C ASP A 146 10.50 -18.94 -0.24
N MET A 147 11.46 -18.11 -0.65
CA MET A 147 11.35 -17.27 -1.83
C MET A 147 11.55 -18.12 -3.09
N ILE A 148 10.77 -17.87 -4.13
CA ILE A 148 10.85 -18.57 -5.41
C ILE A 148 11.55 -17.70 -6.44
N ASP A 149 11.11 -16.45 -6.58
CA ASP A 149 11.70 -15.49 -7.52
C ASP A 149 11.43 -14.05 -7.04
N THR A 150 12.25 -13.10 -7.49
CA THR A 150 12.15 -11.69 -7.14
C THR A 150 12.34 -10.79 -8.35
N VAL A 151 11.78 -9.58 -8.30
CA VAL A 151 12.04 -8.52 -9.26
C VAL A 151 12.22 -7.20 -8.52
N THR A 152 13.31 -6.49 -8.83
CA THR A 152 13.61 -5.18 -8.26
C THR A 152 12.97 -4.07 -9.10
N VAL A 153 12.45 -3.05 -8.41
CA VAL A 153 11.85 -1.85 -9.00
C VAL A 153 12.49 -0.62 -8.36
N PRO A 154 13.17 0.25 -9.12
CA PRO A 154 13.72 1.50 -8.59
C PRO A 154 12.58 2.47 -8.23
N LEU A 155 12.77 3.24 -7.15
CA LEU A 155 11.88 4.31 -6.75
C LEU A 155 12.36 5.62 -7.38
N ASP A 156 11.44 6.34 -8.03
CA ASP A 156 11.73 7.70 -8.52
C ASP A 156 11.95 8.67 -7.32
N PRO A 157 12.68 9.78 -7.50
CA PRO A 157 12.90 10.75 -6.42
C PRO A 157 11.60 11.30 -5.80
N ASP A 158 10.56 11.47 -6.61
CA ASP A 158 9.23 11.95 -6.24
C ASP A 158 8.19 10.82 -6.09
N GLU A 159 8.64 9.56 -6.04
CA GLU A 159 7.77 8.39 -5.96
C GLU A 159 6.79 8.49 -4.78
N THR A 160 5.51 8.25 -5.07
CA THR A 160 4.45 8.19 -4.06
C THR A 160 4.08 6.75 -3.74
N GLY A 161 3.39 6.54 -2.62
CA GLY A 161 2.84 5.22 -2.30
C GLY A 161 1.90 4.69 -3.39
N GLY A 162 1.16 5.56 -4.07
CA GLY A 162 0.27 5.22 -5.18
C GLY A 162 1.01 4.85 -6.47
N SER A 163 1.99 5.65 -6.89
CA SER A 163 2.75 5.36 -8.11
C SER A 163 3.61 4.09 -7.96
N LEU A 164 4.20 3.87 -6.78
CA LEU A 164 4.93 2.62 -6.50
C LEU A 164 3.99 1.41 -6.47
N PHE A 165 2.77 1.59 -5.96
CA PHE A 165 1.76 0.54 -5.96
C PHE A 165 1.44 0.05 -7.38
N ASP A 166 1.26 0.97 -8.33
CA ASP A 166 0.99 0.63 -9.72
C ASP A 166 2.17 -0.13 -10.36
N LYS A 167 3.40 0.37 -10.17
CA LYS A 167 4.63 -0.29 -10.66
C LYS A 167 4.80 -1.71 -10.11
N LEU A 168 4.61 -1.89 -8.78
CA LEU A 168 4.77 -3.19 -8.13
C LEU A 168 3.64 -4.16 -8.49
N SER A 169 2.41 -3.68 -8.67
CA SER A 169 1.28 -4.49 -9.14
C SER A 169 1.58 -5.10 -10.51
N GLU A 170 2.04 -4.28 -11.46
CA GLU A 170 2.40 -4.74 -12.81
C GLU A 170 3.59 -5.72 -12.79
N ALA A 171 4.65 -5.38 -12.05
CA ALA A 171 5.84 -6.22 -11.94
C ALA A 171 5.51 -7.58 -11.30
N GLY A 172 4.68 -7.59 -10.25
CA GLY A 172 4.27 -8.79 -9.55
C GLY A 172 3.38 -9.71 -10.37
N ALA A 173 2.48 -9.14 -11.19
CA ALA A 173 1.65 -9.91 -12.10
C ALA A 173 2.50 -10.68 -13.13
N LYS A 174 3.46 -10.00 -13.76
CA LYS A 174 4.41 -10.61 -14.72
C LYS A 174 5.28 -11.68 -14.07
N LEU A 175 5.82 -11.38 -12.89
CA LEU A 175 6.66 -12.32 -12.13
C LEU A 175 5.87 -13.57 -11.72
N CYS A 176 4.60 -13.42 -11.31
CA CYS A 176 3.75 -14.54 -10.95
C CYS A 176 3.53 -15.51 -12.11
N VAL A 177 3.25 -15.01 -13.32
CA VAL A 177 3.09 -15.86 -14.52
C VAL A 177 4.37 -16.64 -14.82
N LYS A 178 5.53 -15.97 -14.75
CA LYS A 178 6.83 -16.63 -14.91
C LYS A 178 7.03 -17.75 -13.89
N VAL A 179 6.78 -17.49 -12.61
CA VAL A 179 6.95 -18.48 -11.54
C VAL A 179 6.01 -19.68 -11.73
N LEU A 180 4.77 -19.43 -12.16
CA LEU A 180 3.85 -20.51 -12.48
C LEU A 180 4.34 -21.40 -13.63
N ALA A 181 4.93 -20.82 -14.68
CA ALA A 181 5.55 -21.58 -15.75
C ALA A 181 6.77 -22.40 -15.26
N ASP A 182 7.60 -21.81 -14.39
CA ASP A 182 8.76 -22.49 -13.80
C ASP A 182 8.35 -23.64 -12.86
N LEU A 183 7.24 -23.51 -12.12
CA LEU A 183 6.67 -24.58 -11.30
C LEU A 183 6.16 -25.75 -12.16
N GLU A 184 5.41 -25.45 -13.23
CA GLU A 184 4.88 -26.47 -14.15
C GLU A 184 6.00 -27.23 -14.88
N ALA A 185 7.10 -26.53 -15.21
CA ALA A 185 8.28 -27.10 -15.84
C ALA A 185 9.24 -27.81 -14.87
N GLY A 186 8.99 -27.78 -13.55
CA GLY A 186 9.88 -28.33 -12.53
C GLY A 186 11.22 -27.61 -12.39
N LYS A 187 11.27 -26.32 -12.76
CA LYS A 187 12.47 -25.46 -12.72
C LYS A 187 12.50 -24.51 -11.52
N ALA A 188 11.37 -24.29 -10.86
CA ALA A 188 11.29 -23.39 -9.72
C ALA A 188 12.18 -23.87 -8.57
N VAL A 189 13.04 -22.98 -8.07
CA VAL A 189 13.90 -23.22 -6.90
C VAL A 189 13.31 -22.49 -5.70
N ARG A 190 13.31 -23.14 -4.54
CA ARG A 190 12.90 -22.54 -3.27
C ARG A 190 14.15 -22.13 -2.48
N MET A 191 14.24 -20.86 -2.14
CA MET A 191 15.34 -20.28 -1.38
C MET A 191 14.84 -19.88 0.02
N PRO A 192 15.32 -20.55 1.09
CA PRO A 192 14.96 -20.18 2.45
C PRO A 192 15.30 -18.72 2.76
N GLN A 193 14.39 -18.02 3.40
CA GLN A 193 14.67 -16.69 3.93
C GLN A 193 15.62 -16.77 5.13
N PRO A 194 16.47 -15.75 5.37
CA PRO A 194 17.13 -15.58 6.65
C PRO A 194 16.11 -15.52 7.80
N LYS A 195 16.51 -16.03 8.98
CA LYS A 195 15.65 -16.00 10.18
C LYS A 195 15.25 -14.57 10.55
N GLU A 196 16.22 -13.66 10.52
CA GLU A 196 16.02 -12.24 10.82
C GLU A 196 15.70 -11.45 9.55
N SER A 197 14.76 -10.52 9.67
CA SER A 197 14.46 -9.53 8.62
C SER A 197 15.48 -8.39 8.68
N THR A 198 15.80 -7.82 7.52
CA THR A 198 16.68 -6.64 7.42
C THR A 198 15.97 -5.35 7.84
N THR A 199 14.65 -5.36 7.96
CA THR A 199 13.83 -4.25 8.44
C THR A 199 12.86 -4.71 9.53
N ALA A 200 12.27 -3.75 10.25
CA ALA A 200 11.08 -4.05 11.06
C ALA A 200 9.92 -4.53 10.16
N TYR A 201 8.93 -5.19 10.78
CA TYR A 201 7.68 -5.54 10.09
C TYR A 201 6.98 -4.28 9.60
N ALA A 202 6.56 -4.30 8.34
CA ALA A 202 5.74 -3.29 7.69
C ALA A 202 4.32 -3.31 8.28
N GLY A 203 4.15 -2.65 9.42
CA GLY A 203 2.87 -2.57 10.13
C GLY A 203 1.77 -1.92 9.29
N MET A 204 0.51 -2.26 9.59
CA MET A 204 -0.65 -1.72 8.89
C MET A 204 -0.72 -0.19 9.04
N ILE A 205 -0.91 0.50 7.91
CA ILE A 205 -1.09 1.95 7.90
C ILE A 205 -2.49 2.31 8.38
N ASP A 206 -2.59 3.36 9.22
CA ASP A 206 -3.87 3.92 9.65
C ASP A 206 -3.92 5.44 9.48
N LYS A 207 -5.09 6.04 9.70
CA LYS A 207 -5.26 7.49 9.57
C LYS A 207 -4.40 8.26 10.55
N LYS A 208 -4.11 7.76 11.76
CA LYS A 208 -3.36 8.50 12.78
C LYS A 208 -1.91 8.70 12.36
N MET A 209 -1.35 7.74 11.62
CA MET A 209 -0.01 7.86 11.04
C MET A 209 0.13 9.07 10.10
N GLY A 210 -0.97 9.52 9.49
CA GLY A 210 -0.96 10.71 8.65
C GLY A 210 -0.75 12.02 9.40
N LYS A 211 -0.89 12.06 10.74
CA LYS A 211 -0.68 13.31 11.49
C LYS A 211 0.79 13.72 11.41
N ILE A 212 1.06 14.84 10.75
CA ILE A 212 2.40 15.40 10.62
C ILE A 212 2.90 15.85 12.00
N ASP A 213 4.01 15.26 12.41
CA ASP A 213 4.82 15.72 13.53
C ASP A 213 5.88 16.70 12.99
N TRP A 214 5.61 17.99 13.11
CA TRP A 214 6.49 19.04 12.59
C TRP A 214 7.88 19.05 13.27
N THR A 215 8.06 18.37 14.42
CA THR A 215 9.37 18.25 15.08
C THR A 215 10.33 17.30 14.36
N LYS A 216 9.84 16.53 13.39
CA LYS A 216 10.68 15.70 12.50
C LYS A 216 11.42 16.57 11.50
N SER A 217 12.46 16.02 10.86
CA SER A 217 13.15 16.70 9.77
C SER A 217 12.26 16.88 8.53
N ALA A 218 12.55 17.89 7.71
CA ALA A 218 11.86 18.13 6.44
C ALA A 218 11.86 16.87 5.57
N LYS A 219 12.99 16.16 5.49
CA LYS A 219 13.11 14.90 4.76
C LYS A 219 12.13 13.82 5.23
N GLN A 220 12.04 13.59 6.54
CA GLN A 220 11.13 12.59 7.09
C GLN A 220 9.66 12.94 6.84
N ILE A 221 9.31 14.22 6.96
CA ILE A 221 7.93 14.68 6.72
C ILE A 221 7.58 14.60 5.22
N GLU A 222 8.51 14.95 4.34
CA GLU A 222 8.35 14.85 2.88
C GLU A 222 8.12 13.40 2.44
N GLN A 223 8.94 12.47 2.93
CA GLN A 223 8.79 11.03 2.68
C GLN A 223 7.48 10.47 3.24
N LEU A 224 7.04 10.95 4.41
CA LEU A 224 5.74 10.62 4.99
C LEU A 224 4.59 11.11 4.09
N ILE A 225 4.68 12.33 3.57
CA ILE A 225 3.68 12.92 2.66
C ILE A 225 3.55 12.05 1.40
N ARG A 226 4.66 11.74 0.73
CA ARG A 226 4.65 10.88 -0.47
C ARG A 226 4.21 9.46 -0.18
N GLY A 227 4.71 8.85 0.88
CA GLY A 227 4.41 7.45 1.22
C GLY A 227 2.95 7.21 1.62
N LEU A 228 2.27 8.23 2.14
CA LEU A 228 0.84 8.18 2.47
C LEU A 228 -0.06 8.78 1.37
N ASN A 229 0.49 9.15 0.20
CA ASN A 229 -0.26 9.60 -0.96
C ASN A 229 -0.57 8.39 -1.88
N PRO A 230 -1.85 8.09 -2.20
CA PRO A 230 -3.04 8.90 -1.94
C PRO A 230 -3.81 8.59 -0.64
N TRP A 231 -3.46 7.50 0.04
CA TRP A 231 -4.10 7.09 1.28
C TRP A 231 -3.07 6.67 2.33
N PRO A 232 -3.25 7.04 3.61
CA PRO A 232 -4.35 7.79 4.23
C PRO A 232 -4.24 9.32 4.11
N SER A 233 -3.28 9.84 3.34
CA SER A 233 -2.81 11.23 3.27
C SER A 233 -2.17 11.74 4.57
N ALA A 234 -1.06 12.47 4.43
CA ALA A 234 -0.49 13.24 5.52
C ALA A 234 -1.32 14.52 5.76
N TYR A 235 -1.47 14.92 7.02
CA TYR A 235 -2.27 16.07 7.42
C TYR A 235 -1.76 16.78 8.67
N THR A 236 -2.13 18.04 8.77
CA THR A 236 -1.90 18.92 9.91
C THR A 236 -3.17 19.73 10.19
N ARG A 237 -3.08 20.76 11.04
CA ARG A 237 -4.16 21.71 11.28
C ARG A 237 -3.78 23.13 10.89
N LEU A 238 -4.74 23.83 10.30
CA LEU A 238 -4.68 25.25 9.97
C LEU A 238 -5.99 25.89 10.46
N GLN A 239 -5.89 26.86 11.38
CA GLN A 239 -7.05 27.59 11.91
C GLN A 239 -8.16 26.67 12.46
N GLY A 240 -7.76 25.59 13.14
CA GLY A 240 -8.67 24.59 13.71
C GLY A 240 -9.29 23.60 12.72
N LYS A 241 -8.98 23.72 11.42
CA LYS A 241 -9.46 22.81 10.36
C LYS A 241 -8.39 21.81 9.97
N ASN A 242 -8.81 20.63 9.53
CA ASN A 242 -7.89 19.64 8.99
C ASN A 242 -7.31 20.12 7.64
N LEU A 243 -5.99 20.12 7.51
CA LEU A 243 -5.28 20.46 6.28
C LEU A 243 -4.47 19.24 5.84
N LYS A 244 -4.87 18.58 4.77
CA LYS A 244 -4.06 17.53 4.14
C LYS A 244 -2.99 18.17 3.28
N ILE A 245 -1.79 17.60 3.31
CA ILE A 245 -0.67 17.98 2.43
C ILE A 245 -0.44 16.80 1.49
N TRP A 246 -0.51 17.06 0.18
CA TRP A 246 -0.39 16.04 -0.86
C TRP A 246 0.99 16.04 -1.51
N THR A 247 1.57 17.23 -1.65
CA THR A 247 2.87 17.45 -2.28
C THR A 247 3.60 18.54 -1.52
N ALA A 248 4.84 18.25 -1.14
CA ALA A 248 5.75 19.19 -0.53
C ALA A 248 7.17 18.87 -0.99
N GLU A 249 8.05 19.86 -0.97
CA GLU A 249 9.46 19.70 -1.30
C GLU A 249 10.32 20.26 -0.17
N ILE A 250 11.54 19.72 -0.05
CA ILE A 250 12.55 20.24 0.86
C ILE A 250 13.19 21.46 0.20
N THR A 251 13.37 22.54 0.96
CA THR A 251 14.10 23.73 0.50
C THR A 251 15.43 23.87 1.24
N GLU A 252 16.40 24.53 0.59
CA GLU A 252 17.67 24.95 1.21
C GLU A 252 17.52 26.19 2.10
N GLU A 253 16.34 26.82 2.09
CA GLU A 253 16.03 27.93 2.98
C GLU A 253 16.06 27.48 4.45
N ASN A 254 16.47 28.42 5.31
CA ASN A 254 16.65 28.16 6.72
C ASN A 254 15.97 29.25 7.55
N SER A 255 15.43 28.83 8.69
CA SER A 255 14.86 29.70 9.69
C SER A 255 15.14 29.15 11.09
N LYS A 256 14.98 30.01 12.10
CA LYS A 256 15.11 29.66 13.52
C LYS A 256 13.77 29.67 14.24
N GLU A 257 12.67 29.75 13.48
CA GLU A 257 11.32 29.67 14.03
C GLU A 257 11.08 28.31 14.72
N ALA A 258 9.99 28.23 15.48
CA ALA A 258 9.56 26.95 16.04
C ALA A 258 9.05 26.01 14.93
N PRO A 259 9.21 24.68 15.08
CA PRO A 259 8.63 23.72 14.15
C PRO A 259 7.11 23.89 14.00
N GLY A 260 6.63 23.83 12.75
CA GLY A 260 5.24 24.08 12.36
C GLY A 260 4.94 25.53 12.02
N THR A 261 5.84 26.48 12.29
CA THR A 261 5.64 27.90 11.93
C THR A 261 5.74 28.10 10.42
N VAL A 262 4.77 28.80 9.84
CA VAL A 262 4.83 29.34 8.49
C VAL A 262 5.83 30.49 8.48
N THR A 263 6.95 30.29 7.81
CA THR A 263 8.09 31.22 7.79
C THR A 263 7.99 32.23 6.65
N GLN A 264 7.37 31.83 5.53
CA GLN A 264 7.21 32.67 4.35
C GLN A 264 5.95 32.25 3.60
N VAL A 265 5.26 33.23 3.03
CA VAL A 265 4.11 33.02 2.12
C VAL A 265 4.43 33.73 0.81
N LEU A 266 4.46 32.96 -0.28
CA LEU A 266 4.69 33.44 -1.64
C LEU A 266 3.40 33.28 -2.46
N SER A 267 3.40 33.71 -3.73
CA SER A 267 2.19 33.65 -4.57
C SER A 267 1.73 32.22 -4.91
N ASP A 268 2.66 31.26 -4.90
CA ASP A 268 2.46 29.89 -5.36
C ASP A 268 2.74 28.81 -4.31
N ARG A 269 3.38 29.18 -3.19
CA ARG A 269 3.79 28.27 -2.12
C ARG A 269 3.89 28.98 -0.78
N PHE A 270 3.94 28.21 0.30
CA PHE A 270 4.36 28.72 1.61
C PHE A 270 5.33 27.72 2.25
N LEU A 271 6.22 28.25 3.09
CA LEU A 271 7.31 27.50 3.70
C LEU A 271 7.03 27.29 5.19
N VAL A 272 7.22 26.07 5.66
CA VAL A 272 6.98 25.67 7.05
C VAL A 272 8.29 25.19 7.66
N GLN A 273 8.61 25.74 8.82
CA GLN A 273 9.72 25.28 9.63
C GLN A 273 9.47 23.86 10.14
N THR A 274 10.49 23.00 10.08
CA THR A 274 10.44 21.65 10.64
C THR A 274 11.45 21.51 11.78
N GLY A 275 11.63 20.33 12.37
CA GLY A 275 12.69 20.10 13.36
C GLY A 275 14.09 20.28 12.79
N ALA A 276 14.28 20.03 11.49
CA ALA A 276 15.53 20.27 10.77
C ALA A 276 15.23 20.51 9.28
N GLY A 277 15.66 21.67 8.78
CA GLY A 277 15.30 22.15 7.44
C GLY A 277 13.86 22.66 7.35
N MET A 278 13.42 22.98 6.13
CA MET A 278 12.10 23.55 5.88
C MET A 278 11.41 22.81 4.73
N LEU A 279 10.07 22.87 4.75
CA LEU A 279 9.23 22.32 3.68
C LEU A 279 8.47 23.41 2.97
N GLN A 280 8.50 23.39 1.64
CA GLN A 280 7.59 24.15 0.81
C GLN A 280 6.36 23.31 0.47
N VAL A 281 5.17 23.82 0.77
CA VAL A 281 3.90 23.14 0.50
C VAL A 281 3.40 23.55 -0.87
N LEU A 282 3.21 22.56 -1.76
CA LEU A 282 2.86 22.78 -3.17
C LEU A 282 1.43 22.36 -3.51
N GLU A 283 0.92 21.33 -2.82
CA GLU A 283 -0.45 20.86 -3.03
C GLU A 283 -1.11 20.41 -1.73
N LEU A 284 -2.35 20.86 -1.51
CA LEU A 284 -3.04 20.71 -0.23
C LEU A 284 -4.55 20.52 -0.40
N GLN A 285 -5.20 20.10 0.68
CA GLN A 285 -6.65 20.05 0.77
C GLN A 285 -7.12 20.45 2.18
N LEU A 286 -7.70 21.64 2.29
CA LEU A 286 -8.39 22.06 3.51
C LEU A 286 -9.72 21.31 3.68
N GLU A 287 -10.12 21.07 4.92
CA GLU A 287 -11.38 20.47 5.28
C GLU A 287 -12.59 21.08 4.54
N GLY A 288 -13.38 20.23 3.90
CA GLY A 288 -14.54 20.64 3.10
C GLY A 288 -14.22 21.24 1.73
N LYS A 289 -12.94 21.31 1.34
CA LYS A 289 -12.49 21.81 0.02
C LYS A 289 -11.97 20.68 -0.87
N LYS A 290 -11.83 20.98 -2.17
CA LYS A 290 -11.15 20.10 -3.14
C LYS A 290 -9.63 20.16 -2.91
N ARG A 291 -8.93 19.10 -3.30
CA ARG A 291 -7.46 19.11 -3.48
C ARG A 291 -7.11 20.15 -4.55
N MET A 292 -6.09 20.96 -4.31
CA MET A 292 -5.65 22.05 -5.20
C MET A 292 -4.19 22.41 -4.96
N ASP A 293 -3.56 23.04 -5.95
CA ASP A 293 -2.25 23.66 -5.79
C ASP A 293 -2.29 24.82 -4.77
N THR A 294 -1.15 25.11 -4.17
CA THR A 294 -1.03 26.14 -3.13
C THR A 294 -1.33 27.54 -3.68
N ALA A 295 -1.02 27.84 -4.93
CA ALA A 295 -1.35 29.13 -5.56
C ALA A 295 -2.87 29.38 -5.56
N ALA A 296 -3.67 28.38 -5.93
CA ALA A 296 -5.13 28.41 -5.93
C ALA A 296 -5.69 28.52 -4.52
N PHE A 297 -5.06 27.85 -3.56
CA PHE A 297 -5.43 27.96 -2.16
C PHE A 297 -5.23 29.38 -1.62
N LEU A 298 -4.07 29.99 -1.86
CA LEU A 298 -3.70 31.31 -1.35
C LEU A 298 -4.52 32.47 -1.96
N ARG A 299 -5.14 32.28 -3.13
CA ARG A 299 -6.11 33.25 -3.68
C ARG A 299 -7.40 33.36 -2.89
N GLY A 300 -7.78 32.30 -2.17
CA GLY A 300 -9.08 32.19 -1.50
C GLY A 300 -9.03 31.96 0.01
N ALA A 301 -7.86 31.68 0.58
CA ALA A 301 -7.65 31.43 1.99
C ALA A 301 -6.43 32.19 2.50
N ALA A 302 -6.55 32.76 3.71
CA ALA A 302 -5.44 33.43 4.36
C ALA A 302 -4.56 32.42 5.09
N VAL A 303 -3.29 32.36 4.69
CA VAL A 303 -2.18 31.82 5.48
C VAL A 303 -1.25 32.99 5.73
N SER A 304 -0.85 33.19 6.98
CA SER A 304 0.04 34.30 7.35
C SER A 304 1.39 33.79 7.83
N GLN A 305 2.44 34.56 7.54
CA GLN A 305 3.73 34.37 8.19
C GLN A 305 3.58 34.45 9.73
N GLY A 306 4.25 33.56 10.45
CA GLY A 306 4.16 33.40 11.90
C GLY A 306 3.02 32.49 12.37
N GLU A 307 2.11 32.07 11.49
CA GLU A 307 1.05 31.12 11.82
C GLU A 307 1.65 29.73 12.11
N VAL A 308 1.20 29.06 13.18
CA VAL A 308 1.73 27.75 13.58
C VAL A 308 0.76 26.64 13.22
N LEU A 309 1.17 25.76 12.32
CA LEU A 309 0.42 24.57 11.91
C LEU A 309 0.42 23.50 13.01
N GLY A 310 -0.65 22.72 13.04
CA GLY A 310 -0.79 21.58 13.96
C GLY A 310 -1.27 21.94 15.38
N LYS A 311 -1.42 23.23 15.70
CA LYS A 311 -2.08 23.68 16.93
C LYS A 311 -3.59 23.57 16.82
N ASP A 312 -4.22 23.03 17.86
CA ASP A 312 -5.66 23.14 18.04
C ASP A 312 -5.98 24.55 18.53
N THR A 313 -6.91 25.24 17.89
CA THR A 313 -7.39 26.57 18.33
C THR A 313 -8.04 26.56 19.72
N LYS A 314 -8.10 25.40 20.38
CA LYS A 314 -8.54 25.23 21.79
C LYS A 314 -7.41 25.31 22.81
N ASP A 315 -6.14 25.29 22.42
CA ASP A 315 -5.00 25.56 23.31
C ASP A 315 -4.73 27.06 23.46
N LYS A 316 -5.80 27.84 23.70
CA LYS A 316 -5.69 29.16 24.32
C LYS A 316 -5.95 29.00 25.81
N THR A 317 -4.99 28.41 26.52
CA THR A 317 -4.90 28.59 27.96
C THR A 317 -4.16 29.89 28.22
N LEU A 318 -4.86 30.79 28.90
CA LEU A 318 -4.34 31.97 29.59
C LEU A 318 -3.15 31.64 30.50
#